data_AF-A0A9P4Y0G4-F1
#
_entry.id   AF-A0A9P4Y0G4-F1
#
_cell.length_a   1.000
_cell.length_b   1.000
_cell.length_c   1.000
_cell.angle_alpha   90.00
_cell.angle_beta   90.00
_cell.angle_gamma   90.00
#
_symmetry.space_group_name_H-M   'P 1'
#
loop_
_entity.id
_entity.type
_entity.pdbx_description
1 polymer ?
#
loop_
_entity_poly.entity_id
_entity_poly.type
_entity_poly.pdbx_seq_one_letter_code
_entity_poly.pdbx_strand_id
1 'polypeptide(L)'
;MAVQTPNGSSSGSSPNNNNNTSTTTTEHLPMPSRNPLPLSASQEAQVREVFYDRVRRQCAAEIKAFADCALGRTFSVPFACREPHRLMNGCMKAHATPQEEDAAREEWFAQRQERARQRVEKQRRKEEQARFVREWWGIEENERDEARRRAEEEKLRRGERVGGFRSRGRGGEEGERR
;
A
#
# COMPACT_ATOMS: atom_id res chain seq x y z
N MET A 1 34.08 -59.42 -6.64
CA MET A 1 34.91 -59.16 -7.83
C MET A 1 34.28 -58.00 -8.60
N ALA A 2 35.12 -57.08 -9.08
CA ALA A 2 34.80 -55.78 -9.70
C ALA A 2 33.92 -55.91 -10.97
N VAL A 3 33.26 -54.85 -11.47
CA VAL A 3 33.81 -53.83 -12.40
C VAL A 3 32.70 -52.75 -12.60
N GLN A 4 32.93 -51.49 -12.19
CA GLN A 4 33.18 -50.28 -13.01
C GLN A 4 32.07 -49.82 -13.99
N THR A 5 31.68 -48.54 -13.82
CA THR A 5 30.96 -47.64 -14.74
C THR A 5 31.78 -47.31 -16.00
N PRO A 6 31.16 -46.74 -17.05
CA PRO A 6 31.46 -45.32 -17.35
C PRO A 6 30.32 -44.46 -17.93
N ASN A 7 30.56 -43.14 -17.85
CA ASN A 7 29.82 -41.99 -18.36
C ASN A 7 29.41 -42.06 -19.84
N GLY A 8 28.25 -41.44 -20.14
CA GLY A 8 27.85 -41.06 -21.50
C GLY A 8 27.29 -39.63 -21.54
N SER A 9 28.14 -38.67 -21.91
CA SER A 9 27.76 -37.30 -22.28
C SER A 9 26.98 -37.31 -23.60
N SER A 10 25.83 -36.63 -23.66
CA SER A 10 25.22 -36.25 -24.94
C SER A 10 24.69 -34.82 -24.87
N SER A 11 25.42 -33.95 -25.55
CA SER A 11 25.10 -32.57 -25.89
C SER A 11 23.96 -32.56 -26.92
N GLY A 12 22.77 -32.13 -26.51
CA GLY A 12 21.65 -31.83 -27.40
C GLY A 12 21.57 -30.33 -27.67
N SER A 13 22.14 -29.89 -28.80
CA SER A 13 21.91 -28.55 -29.34
C SER A 13 20.55 -28.54 -30.06
N SER A 14 19.66 -27.63 -29.68
CA SER A 14 18.44 -27.31 -30.45
C SER A 14 18.32 -25.78 -30.55
N PRO A 15 18.21 -25.20 -31.76
CA PRO A 15 17.99 -23.78 -31.93
C PRO A 15 16.48 -23.51 -31.90
N ASN A 16 15.99 -22.85 -30.85
CA ASN A 16 14.62 -22.33 -30.86
C ASN A 16 14.62 -20.88 -31.32
N ASN A 17 14.28 -20.72 -32.59
CA ASN A 17 13.86 -19.47 -33.19
C ASN A 17 12.38 -19.26 -32.81
N ASN A 18 12.03 -18.16 -32.12
CA ASN A 18 10.63 -17.74 -32.00
C ASN A 18 10.54 -16.22 -31.89
N ASN A 19 10.08 -15.62 -32.99
CA ASN A 19 9.64 -14.25 -33.11
C ASN A 19 8.46 -13.99 -32.16
N ASN A 20 8.63 -13.03 -31.25
CA ASN A 20 7.56 -12.60 -30.36
C ASN A 20 6.79 -11.45 -31.00
N THR A 21 5.59 -11.78 -31.49
CA THR A 21 4.56 -10.83 -31.91
C THR A 21 3.87 -10.29 -30.65
N SER A 22 4.09 -9.03 -30.33
CA SER A 22 3.46 -8.32 -29.20
C SER A 22 1.99 -8.02 -29.51
N THR A 23 1.08 -8.95 -29.22
CA THR A 23 -0.36 -8.68 -29.15
C THR A 23 -0.75 -8.12 -27.79
N THR A 24 -1.40 -6.97 -27.82
CA THR A 24 -2.01 -6.22 -26.71
C THR A 24 -2.86 -7.11 -25.78
N THR A 25 -2.35 -7.38 -24.58
CA THR A 25 -3.11 -8.00 -23.48
C THR A 25 -2.68 -7.31 -22.20
N THR A 26 -3.64 -6.89 -21.38
CA THR A 26 -3.51 -6.28 -20.04
C THR A 26 -2.18 -6.57 -19.35
N GLU A 27 -1.39 -5.53 -19.06
CA GLU A 27 -0.09 -5.66 -18.39
C GLU A 27 -0.26 -6.20 -16.95
N HIS A 28 -0.25 -7.53 -16.83
CA HIS A 28 0.01 -8.21 -15.57
C HIS A 28 1.49 -8.03 -15.24
N LEU A 29 1.77 -7.46 -14.07
CA LEU A 29 3.13 -7.33 -13.57
C LEU A 29 3.77 -8.72 -13.46
N PRO A 30 5.03 -8.90 -13.87
CA PRO A 30 5.72 -10.18 -13.74
C PRO A 30 5.87 -10.50 -12.24
N MET A 31 5.04 -11.42 -11.74
CA MET A 31 5.17 -11.88 -10.36
C MET A 31 6.40 -12.79 -10.23
N PRO A 32 7.21 -12.64 -9.16
CA PRO A 32 8.38 -13.47 -8.95
C PRO A 32 7.97 -14.89 -8.54
N SER A 33 7.97 -15.78 -9.53
CA SER A 33 7.73 -17.23 -9.46
C SER A 33 6.33 -17.63 -8.98
N ARG A 34 5.80 -18.72 -9.55
CA ARG A 34 4.53 -19.37 -9.18
C ARG A 34 4.49 -19.94 -7.75
N ASN A 35 5.52 -19.69 -6.95
CA ASN A 35 5.55 -20.07 -5.54
C ASN A 35 5.12 -18.85 -4.71
N PRO A 36 3.95 -18.88 -4.05
CA PRO A 36 3.46 -17.71 -3.33
C PRO A 36 4.44 -17.34 -2.21
N LEU A 37 4.94 -16.11 -2.24
CA LEU A 37 5.64 -15.52 -1.10
C LEU A 37 4.74 -15.69 0.14
N PRO A 38 5.24 -16.23 1.26
CA PRO A 38 4.42 -16.41 2.46
C PRO A 38 4.00 -15.03 2.95
N LEU A 39 2.72 -14.73 2.80
CA LEU A 39 2.12 -13.49 3.29
C LEU A 39 1.84 -13.63 4.79
N SER A 40 1.85 -12.51 5.51
CA SER A 40 1.36 -12.50 6.89
C SER A 40 -0.15 -12.81 6.91
N ALA A 41 -0.66 -13.41 7.99
CA ALA A 41 -2.06 -13.80 8.10
C ALA A 41 -3.06 -12.66 7.82
N SER A 42 -2.72 -11.42 8.16
CA SER A 42 -3.56 -10.25 7.87
C SER A 42 -3.58 -9.86 6.38
N GLN A 43 -2.49 -10.12 5.65
CA GLN A 43 -2.41 -9.88 4.20
C GLN A 43 -3.21 -10.94 3.44
N GLU A 44 -3.13 -12.21 3.87
CA GLU A 44 -3.95 -13.28 3.30
C GLU A 44 -5.45 -13.04 3.51
N ALA A 45 -5.85 -12.47 4.65
CA ALA A 45 -7.23 -12.07 4.88
C ALA A 45 -7.71 -11.02 3.85
N GLN A 46 -6.89 -10.01 3.55
CA GLN A 46 -7.22 -8.99 2.55
C GLN A 46 -7.27 -9.55 1.12
N VAL A 47 -6.39 -10.51 0.81
CA VAL A 47 -6.46 -11.24 -0.46
C VAL A 47 -7.77 -12.02 -0.57
N ARG A 48 -8.17 -12.71 0.51
CA ARG A 48 -9.44 -13.45 0.57
C ARG A 48 -10.64 -12.53 0.39
N GLU A 49 -10.61 -11.31 0.91
CA GLU A 49 -11.65 -10.31 0.68
C GLU A 49 -11.78 -9.97 -0.81
N VAL A 50 -10.67 -9.67 -1.49
CA VAL A 50 -10.66 -9.40 -2.94
C VAL A 50 -11.17 -10.61 -3.73
N PHE A 51 -10.74 -11.81 -3.35
CA PHE A 51 -11.20 -13.06 -3.95
C PHE A 51 -12.71 -13.26 -3.80
N TYR A 52 -13.24 -13.14 -2.58
CA TYR A 52 -14.68 -13.29 -2.36
C TYR A 52 -15.49 -12.21 -3.08
N ASP A 53 -14.98 -10.98 -3.18
CA ASP A 53 -15.64 -9.93 -3.94
C ASP A 53 -15.68 -10.24 -5.43
N ARG A 54 -14.62 -10.81 -6.01
CA ARG A 54 -14.62 -11.27 -7.40
C ARG A 54 -15.63 -12.40 -7.62
N VAL A 55 -15.63 -13.41 -6.75
CA VAL A 55 -16.58 -14.54 -6.83
C VAL A 55 -18.03 -14.05 -6.68
N ARG A 56 -18.29 -13.10 -5.78
CA ARG A 56 -19.63 -12.49 -5.62
C ARG A 56 -20.06 -11.70 -6.85
N ARG A 57 -19.13 -11.02 -7.54
CA ARG A 57 -19.44 -10.33 -8.81
C ARG A 57 -19.82 -11.31 -9.91
N GLN A 58 -19.16 -12.46 -10.00
CA GLN A 58 -19.49 -13.51 -10.98
C GLN A 58 -20.82 -14.19 -10.65
N CYS A 59 -21.09 -14.46 -9.36
CA CYS A 59 -22.32 -15.09 -8.89
C CYS A 59 -23.44 -14.09 -8.54
N ALA A 60 -23.42 -12.87 -9.08
CA ALA A 60 -24.35 -11.81 -8.68
C ALA A 60 -25.82 -12.16 -8.94
N ALA A 61 -26.12 -12.91 -10.00
CA ALA A 61 -27.49 -13.35 -10.31
C ALA A 61 -28.07 -14.29 -9.24
N GLU A 62 -27.28 -15.28 -8.81
CA GLU A 62 -27.70 -16.25 -7.78
C GLU A 62 -27.82 -15.60 -6.40
N ILE A 63 -26.90 -14.69 -6.07
CA ILE A 63 -26.95 -13.89 -4.83
C ILE A 63 -28.21 -13.03 -4.83
N LYS A 64 -28.57 -12.42 -5.96
CA LYS A 64 -29.79 -11.63 -6.08
C LYS A 64 -31.04 -12.49 -5.90
N ALA A 65 -31.10 -13.68 -6.49
CA ALA A 65 -32.24 -14.59 -6.32
C ALA A 65 -32.40 -15.02 -4.84
N PHE A 66 -31.29 -15.27 -4.13
CA PHE A 66 -31.32 -15.53 -2.70
C PHE A 66 -31.78 -14.31 -1.88
N ALA A 67 -31.26 -13.12 -2.20
CA ALA A 67 -31.65 -11.87 -1.56
C ALA A 67 -33.14 -11.60 -1.73
N ASP A 68 -33.66 -11.70 -2.95
CA ASP A 68 -35.08 -11.47 -3.27
C ASP A 68 -36.00 -12.44 -2.48
N CYS A 69 -35.58 -13.68 -2.25
CA CYS A 69 -36.31 -14.62 -1.39
C CYS A 69 -36.22 -14.27 0.12
N ALA A 70 -35.07 -13.74 0.55
CA ALA A 70 -34.82 -13.37 1.95
C ALA A 70 -35.46 -12.03 2.34
N LEU A 71 -35.87 -11.19 1.38
CA LEU A 71 -36.57 -9.94 1.66
C LEU A 71 -37.88 -10.23 2.42
N GLY A 72 -37.94 -9.81 3.69
CA GLY A 72 -39.12 -9.93 4.54
C GLY A 72 -39.28 -11.27 5.28
N ARG A 73 -38.32 -12.19 5.15
CA ARG A 73 -38.25 -13.42 5.95
C ARG A 73 -36.95 -13.34 6.75
N THR A 74 -37.02 -13.29 8.08
CA THR A 74 -35.80 -13.24 8.92
C THR A 74 -35.55 -14.59 9.59
N PHE A 75 -36.60 -15.20 10.13
CA PHE A 75 -36.50 -16.46 10.87
C PHE A 75 -36.70 -17.71 10.01
N SER A 76 -37.48 -17.62 8.92
CA SER A 76 -37.82 -18.77 8.07
C SER A 76 -36.93 -18.92 6.82
N VAL A 77 -35.95 -18.03 6.60
CA VAL A 77 -35.01 -18.06 5.45
C VAL A 77 -34.34 -19.42 5.22
N PRO A 78 -33.73 -20.08 6.22
CA PRO A 78 -32.98 -21.31 5.96
C PRO A 78 -33.87 -22.47 5.48
N PHE A 79 -35.18 -22.40 5.72
CA PHE A 79 -36.15 -23.40 5.27
C PHE A 79 -36.83 -22.96 3.97
N ALA A 80 -37.36 -21.74 3.91
CA ALA A 80 -38.13 -21.22 2.78
C ALA A 80 -37.27 -20.86 1.56
N CYS A 81 -36.01 -20.45 1.76
CA CYS A 81 -35.08 -20.05 0.70
C CYS A 81 -33.94 -21.06 0.52
N ARG A 82 -34.16 -22.32 0.89
CA ARG A 82 -33.13 -23.37 0.84
C ARG A 82 -32.64 -23.66 -0.58
N GLU A 83 -33.52 -23.57 -1.58
CA GLU A 83 -33.20 -23.79 -2.99
C GLU A 83 -32.30 -22.70 -3.57
N PRO A 84 -32.65 -21.39 -3.54
CA PRO A 84 -31.76 -20.34 -4.03
C PRO A 84 -30.45 -20.28 -3.22
N HIS A 85 -30.48 -20.61 -1.93
CA HIS A 85 -29.27 -20.71 -1.11
C HIS A 85 -28.31 -21.82 -1.61
N ARG A 86 -28.82 -22.96 -2.10
CA ARG A 86 -27.98 -24.02 -2.67
C ARG A 86 -27.39 -23.64 -4.01
N LEU A 87 -28.18 -22.98 -4.88
CA LEU A 87 -27.71 -22.50 -6.18
C LEU A 87 -26.59 -21.47 -6.03
N MET A 88 -26.80 -20.47 -5.15
CA MET A 88 -25.78 -19.49 -4.79
C MET A 88 -24.49 -20.15 -4.29
N ASN A 89 -24.59 -21.08 -3.33
CA ASN A 89 -23.41 -21.80 -2.83
C ASN A 89 -22.77 -22.71 -3.87
N GLY A 90 -23.55 -23.26 -4.80
CA GLY A 90 -23.04 -24.03 -5.93
C GLY A 90 -22.18 -23.16 -6.85
N CYS A 91 -22.68 -21.98 -7.22
CA CYS A 91 -21.93 -21.00 -8.01
C CYS A 91 -20.64 -20.58 -7.30
N MET A 92 -20.72 -20.21 -6.02
CA MET A 92 -19.54 -19.78 -5.26
C MET A 92 -18.47 -20.88 -5.18
N LYS A 93 -18.86 -22.15 -5.07
CA LYS A 93 -17.92 -23.28 -5.06
C LYS A 93 -17.31 -23.55 -6.44
N ALA A 94 -18.08 -23.38 -7.51
CA ALA A 94 -17.59 -23.57 -8.87
C ALA A 94 -16.50 -22.55 -9.24
N HIS A 95 -16.63 -21.31 -8.77
CA HIS A 95 -15.66 -20.25 -8.99
C HIS A 95 -14.57 -20.16 -7.91
N ALA A 96 -14.63 -20.99 -6.86
CA ALA A 96 -13.62 -21.07 -5.84
C ALA A 96 -12.43 -21.95 -6.27
N THR A 97 -11.80 -21.60 -7.39
CA THR A 97 -10.65 -22.31 -7.93
C THR A 97 -9.33 -21.70 -7.42
N PRO A 98 -8.27 -22.51 -7.23
CA PRO A 98 -6.95 -21.99 -6.87
C PRO A 98 -6.42 -20.93 -7.86
N GLN A 99 -6.76 -21.07 -9.14
CA GLN A 99 -6.38 -20.13 -10.19
C GLN A 99 -7.02 -18.74 -9.99
N GLU A 100 -8.27 -18.68 -9.54
CA GLU A 100 -8.91 -17.41 -9.20
C GLU A 100 -8.34 -16.80 -7.91
N GLU A 101 -7.89 -17.62 -6.96
CA GLU A 101 -7.18 -17.14 -5.77
C GLU A 101 -5.84 -16.52 -6.15
N ASP A 102 -5.06 -17.16 -7.02
CA ASP A 102 -3.81 -16.61 -7.54
C ASP A 102 -4.05 -15.31 -8.31
N ALA A 103 -5.08 -15.27 -9.18
CA ALA A 103 -5.47 -14.07 -9.91
C ALA A 103 -5.88 -12.92 -8.97
N ALA A 104 -6.58 -13.23 -7.87
CA ALA A 104 -6.95 -12.25 -6.84
C ALA A 104 -5.73 -11.78 -6.03
N ARG A 105 -4.73 -12.64 -5.80
CA ARG A 105 -3.45 -12.24 -5.20
C ARG A 105 -2.76 -11.19 -6.07
N GLU A 106 -2.64 -11.43 -7.38
CA GLU A 106 -1.98 -10.47 -8.28
C GLU A 106 -2.71 -9.13 -8.30
N GLU A 107 -4.05 -9.17 -8.34
CA GLU A 107 -4.87 -7.96 -8.29
C GLU A 107 -4.65 -7.19 -6.98
N TRP A 108 -4.60 -7.88 -5.84
CA TRP A 108 -4.33 -7.26 -4.55
C TRP A 108 -2.94 -6.60 -4.52
N PHE A 109 -1.91 -7.28 -5.05
CA PHE A 109 -0.58 -6.70 -5.17
C PHE A 109 -0.55 -5.49 -6.11
N ALA A 110 -1.24 -5.54 -7.25
CA ALA A 110 -1.36 -4.45 -8.20
C ALA A 110 -2.05 -3.22 -7.57
N GLN A 111 -3.18 -3.43 -6.89
CA GLN A 111 -3.89 -2.37 -6.16
C GLN A 111 -3.03 -1.75 -5.05
N ARG A 112 -2.17 -2.54 -4.39
CA ARG A 112 -1.26 -2.03 -3.36
C ARG A 112 -0.15 -1.17 -3.98
N GLN A 113 0.44 -1.61 -5.08
CA GLN A 113 1.44 -0.83 -5.82
C GLN A 113 0.82 0.46 -6.37
N GLU A 114 -0.39 0.39 -6.89
CA GLU A 114 -1.12 1.54 -7.39
C GLU A 114 -1.42 2.55 -6.27
N ARG A 115 -1.88 2.08 -5.09
CA ARG A 115 -2.03 2.94 -3.90
C ARG A 115 -0.71 3.59 -3.47
N ALA A 116 0.42 2.92 -3.62
CA ALA A 116 1.74 3.50 -3.34
C ALA A 116 2.11 4.59 -4.36
N ARG A 117 1.92 4.32 -5.66
CA ARG A 117 2.14 5.29 -6.75
C ARG A 117 1.28 6.55 -6.56
N GLN A 118 0.00 6.39 -6.21
CA GLN A 118 -0.91 7.50 -5.93
C GLN A 118 -0.47 8.34 -4.72
N ARG A 119 0.13 7.73 -3.69
CA ARG A 119 0.67 8.47 -2.54
C ARG A 119 1.88 9.32 -2.93
N VAL A 120 2.78 8.76 -3.74
CA VAL A 120 3.96 9.47 -4.26
C VAL A 120 3.53 10.63 -5.16
N GLU A 121 2.59 10.39 -6.08
CA GLU A 121 2.04 11.44 -6.96
C GLU A 121 1.35 12.55 -6.16
N LYS A 122 0.56 12.19 -5.14
CA LYS A 122 -0.09 13.16 -4.26
C LYS A 122 0.92 13.95 -3.42
N GLN A 123 2.03 13.34 -3.00
CA GLN A 123 3.14 14.04 -2.32
C GLN A 123 3.82 15.02 -3.26
N ARG A 124 4.16 14.61 -4.49
CA ARG A 124 4.76 15.48 -5.51
C ARG A 124 3.88 16.69 -5.81
N ARG A 125 2.58 16.49 -6.01
CA ARG A 125 1.61 17.58 -6.21
C ARG A 125 1.50 18.52 -5.02
N LYS A 126 1.57 18.00 -3.79
CA LYS A 126 1.59 18.83 -2.57
C LYS A 126 2.87 19.64 -2.46
N GLU A 127 4.02 19.10 -2.84
CA GLU A 127 5.30 19.82 -2.88
C GLU A 127 5.30 20.91 -3.95
N GLU A 128 4.75 20.63 -5.13
CA GLU A 128 4.52 21.65 -6.18
C GLU A 128 3.57 22.75 -5.69
N GLN A 129 2.44 22.39 -5.08
CA GLN A 129 1.51 23.35 -4.48
C GLN A 129 2.17 24.14 -3.34
N ALA A 130 2.97 23.51 -2.48
CA ALA A 130 3.68 24.18 -1.41
C ALA A 130 4.74 25.15 -1.95
N ARG A 131 5.46 24.79 -3.03
CA ARG A 131 6.40 25.69 -3.72
C ARG A 131 5.66 26.88 -4.34
N PHE A 132 4.57 26.63 -5.05
CA PHE A 132 3.74 27.68 -5.63
C PHE A 132 3.17 28.61 -4.56
N VAL A 133 2.61 28.06 -3.47
CA VAL A 133 2.09 28.85 -2.35
C VAL A 133 3.20 29.65 -1.68
N ARG A 134 4.40 29.08 -1.51
CA ARG A 134 5.57 29.78 -0.94
C ARG A 134 5.99 30.97 -1.80
N GLU A 135 6.09 30.77 -3.11
CA GLU A 135 6.43 31.81 -4.08
C GLU A 135 5.32 32.88 -4.17
N TRP A 136 4.05 32.45 -4.23
CA TRP A 136 2.89 33.34 -4.30
C TRP A 136 2.70 34.19 -3.04
N TRP A 137 2.97 33.64 -1.86
CA TRP A 137 2.98 34.40 -0.61
C TRP A 137 4.22 35.29 -0.46
N GLY A 138 5.16 35.28 -1.42
CA GLY A 138 6.35 36.12 -1.37
C GLY A 138 7.26 35.81 -0.18
N ILE A 139 7.09 34.65 0.45
CA ILE A 139 8.02 34.14 1.46
C ILE A 139 9.16 33.44 0.69
N GLU A 140 9.88 34.21 -0.13
CA GLU A 140 11.32 34.06 -0.02
C GLU A 140 11.62 34.24 1.47
N GLU A 141 12.51 33.42 2.02
CA GLU A 141 13.27 33.89 3.16
C GLU A 141 13.96 35.15 2.65
N ASN A 142 13.26 36.28 2.74
CA ASN A 142 13.82 37.57 2.43
C ASN A 142 15.06 37.57 3.29
N GLU A 143 16.25 37.72 2.73
CA GLU A 143 17.47 37.78 3.52
C GLU A 143 17.29 38.79 4.67
N ARG A 144 16.38 39.77 4.52
CA ARG A 144 15.87 40.66 5.57
C ARG A 144 15.08 39.99 6.71
N ASP A 145 14.20 39.03 6.48
CA ASP A 145 13.45 38.33 7.54
C ASP A 145 14.35 37.40 8.34
N GLU A 146 15.25 36.66 7.65
CA GLU A 146 16.28 35.88 8.31
C GLU A 146 17.31 36.75 9.03
N ALA A 147 17.77 37.85 8.40
CA ALA A 147 18.66 38.81 9.04
C ALA A 147 17.99 39.51 10.23
N ARG A 148 16.69 39.80 10.16
CA ARG A 148 15.93 40.35 11.29
C ARG A 148 15.84 39.33 12.42
N ARG A 149 15.54 38.05 12.13
CA ARG A 149 15.48 36.97 13.11
C ARG A 149 16.86 36.71 13.76
N ARG A 150 17.94 36.69 12.97
CA ARG A 150 19.32 36.57 13.47
C ARG A 150 19.73 37.79 14.30
N ALA A 151 19.37 39.00 13.87
CA ALA A 151 19.64 40.22 14.64
C ALA A 151 18.82 40.30 15.93
N GLU A 152 17.61 39.74 15.94
CA GLU A 152 16.75 39.66 17.11
C GLU A 152 17.26 38.60 18.11
N GLU A 153 17.70 37.43 17.63
CA GLU A 153 18.43 36.45 18.44
C GLU A 153 19.73 37.04 18.98
N GLU A 154 20.48 37.81 18.19
CA GLU A 154 21.68 38.49 18.65
C GLU A 154 21.36 39.54 19.72
N LYS A 155 20.28 40.32 19.56
CA LYS A 155 19.80 41.28 20.57
C LYS A 155 19.36 40.58 21.87
N LEU A 156 18.64 39.47 21.76
CA LEU A 156 18.21 38.65 22.89
C LEU A 156 19.43 38.06 23.61
N ARG A 157 20.42 37.57 22.85
CA ARG A 157 21.70 37.04 23.38
C ARG A 157 22.57 38.14 23.98
N ARG A 158 22.47 39.37 23.47
CA ARG A 158 23.20 40.55 23.97
C ARG A 158 22.61 41.07 25.30
N GLY A 159 21.37 40.70 25.62
CA GLY A 159 20.65 41.04 26.85
C GLY A 159 20.25 42.52 26.93
N GLU A 160 19.02 42.81 27.37
CA GLU A 160 18.55 44.20 27.53
C GLU A 160 19.41 44.97 28.54
N ARG A 161 19.98 46.08 28.06
CA ARG A 161 20.84 46.98 28.84
C ARG A 161 19.99 48.15 29.35
N VAL A 162 19.16 47.90 30.37
CA VAL A 162 18.35 48.95 30.99
C VAL A 162 19.27 49.94 31.73
N GLY A 163 19.27 51.22 31.33
CA GLY A 163 20.04 52.27 32.01
C GLY A 163 21.55 52.31 31.74
N GLY A 164 22.03 51.73 30.63
CA GLY A 164 23.43 51.87 30.19
C GLY A 164 24.45 50.89 30.81
N PHE A 165 24.09 50.14 31.86
CA PHE A 165 24.93 49.09 32.43
C PHE A 165 24.45 47.69 32.01
N ARG A 166 25.38 46.75 31.73
CA ARG A 166 25.02 45.33 31.55
C ARG A 166 24.41 44.86 32.86
N SER A 167 23.16 44.38 32.85
CA SER A 167 22.55 43.79 34.03
C SER A 167 23.45 42.62 34.49
N ARG A 168 24.19 42.84 35.58
CA ARG A 168 24.95 41.79 36.26
C ARG A 168 23.88 40.95 36.94
N GLY A 169 23.85 39.66 36.59
CA GLY A 169 22.76 38.74 36.96
C GLY A 169 22.27 38.94 38.39
N ARG A 170 20.94 38.98 38.55
CA ARG A 170 20.32 38.85 39.86
C ARG A 170 20.65 37.47 40.40
N GLY A 171 21.50 37.45 41.43
CA GLY A 171 22.04 36.25 42.05
C GLY A 171 21.02 35.40 42.79
N GLY A 172 21.44 34.16 43.01
CA GLY A 172 21.13 33.42 44.22
C GLY A 172 22.44 33.09 44.92
N GLU A 173 22.87 33.94 45.85
CA GLU A 173 23.86 33.60 46.88
C GLU A 173 23.19 33.82 48.25
N GLU A 174 22.81 32.74 48.90
CA GLU A 174 22.67 32.59 50.36
C GLU A 174 23.01 31.11 50.65
N GLY A 175 23.95 30.74 51.51
CA GLY A 175 24.77 31.54 52.38
C GLY A 175 25.85 30.71 53.06
N GLU A 176 26.79 31.42 53.67
CA GLU A 176 27.79 30.90 54.58
C GLU A 176 27.34 31.13 56.03
N ARG A 177 27.30 30.06 56.85
CA ARG A 177 27.54 30.04 58.32
C ARG A 177 27.25 28.65 58.92
N ARG A 178 28.30 27.88 59.23
CA ARG A 178 28.74 27.47 60.58
C ARG A 178 29.65 26.25 60.54
#